data_AF-A0A066YT20-F1
#
_entry.id   AF-A0A066YT20-F1
#
_cell.length_a   1.000
_cell.length_b   1.000
_cell.length_c   1.000
_cell.angle_alpha   90.00
_cell.angle_beta   90.00
_cell.angle_gamma   90.00
#
_symmetry.space_group_name_H-M   'P 1'
#
loop_
_entity.id
_entity.type
_entity.pdbx_description
1 polymer ?
#
loop_
_entity_poly.entity_id
_entity_poly.type
_entity_poly.pdbx_seq_one_letter_code
_entity_poly.pdbx_strand_id
1 'polypeptide(L)'
;MSDRAQLINGIRQFADWLEANPDVAAPSNPRFLLPLSTNSAVAVFAAEHSLTTTSDAEGNLSAVLTFGPLSYEAYGYVDFEEHRAALEEKNARDWAAKNGLRITTGTCARCKRPFDASDTRWDGHDRYKQTDYCRNCVDRCHDSEIADHRCVICA
;
A
#
# COMPACT_ATOMS: atom_id res chain seq x y z
N MET A 1 24.73 -1.87 19.96
CA MET A 1 24.33 -0.45 19.85
C MET A 1 22.89 -0.42 19.38
N SER A 2 22.05 0.49 19.89
CA SER A 2 20.67 0.64 19.41
C SER A 2 20.62 1.32 18.04
N ASP A 3 19.56 1.09 17.29
CA ASP A 3 19.29 1.74 15.99
C ASP A 3 19.39 3.27 16.10
N ARG A 4 18.89 3.83 17.22
CA ARG A 4 19.00 5.27 17.53
C ARG A 4 20.46 5.73 17.64
N ALA A 5 21.32 4.96 18.32
CA ALA A 5 22.73 5.32 18.49
C ALA A 5 23.49 5.26 17.14
N GLN A 6 23.17 4.28 16.30
CA GLN A 6 23.74 4.17 14.95
C GLN A 6 23.29 5.34 14.06
N LEU A 7 22.00 5.72 14.11
CA LEU A 7 21.48 6.88 13.37
C LEU A 7 22.18 8.17 13.78
N ILE A 8 22.30 8.45 15.08
CA ILE A 8 22.99 9.65 15.59
C ILE A 8 24.44 9.67 15.11
N ASN A 9 25.13 8.53 15.17
CA ASN A 9 26.51 8.43 14.69
C ASN A 9 26.62 8.69 13.18
N GLY A 10 25.71 8.15 12.37
CA GLY A 10 25.67 8.39 10.93
C GLY A 10 25.43 9.86 10.57
N ILE A 11 24.53 10.54 11.29
CA ILE A 11 24.28 11.98 11.09
C ILE A 11 25.55 12.81 11.39
N ARG A 12 26.28 12.48 12.46
CA ARG A 12 27.55 13.14 12.79
C ARG A 12 28.61 12.92 11.72
N GLN A 13 28.80 11.67 11.29
CA GLN A 13 29.73 11.33 10.21
C GLN A 13 29.40 12.07 8.90
N PHE A 14 28.10 12.22 8.59
CA PHE A 14 27.69 12.97 7.41
C PHE A 14 28.01 14.47 7.52
N ALA A 15 27.81 15.07 8.70
CA ALA A 15 28.20 16.45 8.96
C ALA A 15 29.73 16.64 8.81
N ASP A 16 30.52 15.79 9.46
CA ASP A 16 31.99 15.83 9.36
C ASP A 16 32.46 15.70 7.90
N TRP A 17 31.79 14.83 7.11
CA TRP A 17 32.09 14.67 5.69
C TRP A 17 31.74 15.91 4.85
N LEU A 18 30.59 16.55 5.10
CA LEU A 18 30.23 17.80 4.41
C LEU A 18 31.23 18.92 4.72
N GLU A 19 31.67 19.03 5.97
CA GLU A 19 32.71 20.00 6.37
C GLU A 19 34.04 19.75 5.66
N ALA A 20 34.42 18.48 5.48
CA ALA A 20 35.64 18.09 4.78
C ALA A 20 35.56 18.23 3.25
N ASN A 21 34.36 18.38 2.68
CA ASN A 21 34.11 18.42 1.23
C ASN A 21 33.28 19.66 0.83
N PRO A 22 33.82 20.89 0.98
CA PRO A 22 33.05 22.14 0.84
C PRO A 22 32.54 22.40 -0.59
N ASP A 23 33.13 21.78 -1.60
CA ASP A 23 32.72 21.91 -3.00
C ASP A 23 31.50 21.06 -3.34
N VAL A 24 31.07 20.15 -2.46
CA VAL A 24 29.87 19.34 -2.65
C VAL A 24 28.63 20.14 -2.30
N ALA A 25 27.63 20.10 -3.18
CA ALA A 25 26.35 20.75 -2.92
C ALA A 25 25.63 20.14 -1.71
N ALA A 26 25.08 21.00 -0.86
CA ALA A 26 24.18 20.57 0.20
C ALA A 26 22.93 19.88 -0.38
N PRO A 27 22.31 18.93 0.32
CA PRO A 27 21.07 18.31 -0.13
C PRO A 27 19.97 19.36 -0.34
N SER A 28 19.26 19.25 -1.46
CA SER A 28 18.20 20.19 -1.84
C SER A 28 16.91 20.04 -1.02
N ASN A 29 16.72 18.89 -0.36
CA ASN A 29 15.57 18.62 0.50
C ASN A 29 15.98 17.74 1.70
N PRO A 30 16.65 18.31 2.71
CA PRO A 30 17.14 17.53 3.84
C PRO A 30 16.03 17.36 4.90
N ARG A 31 15.11 16.45 4.59
CA ARG A 31 13.94 16.12 5.41
C ARG A 31 14.06 14.74 6.05
N PHE A 32 13.83 14.67 7.36
CA PHE A 32 13.57 13.45 8.10
C PHE A 32 12.06 13.33 8.37
N LEU A 33 11.47 12.19 8.00
CA LEU A 33 10.05 11.93 8.23
C LEU A 33 9.86 11.12 9.51
N LEU A 34 8.95 11.59 10.37
CA LEU A 34 8.43 10.87 11.52
C LEU A 34 6.97 10.48 11.25
N PRO A 35 6.72 9.24 10.80
CA PRO A 35 5.34 8.78 10.60
C PRO A 35 4.70 8.53 11.96
N LEU A 36 3.67 9.33 12.28
CA LEU A 36 2.82 9.14 13.44
C LEU A 36 1.46 8.67 12.92
N SER A 37 1.08 7.43 13.19
CA SER A 37 -0.11 6.77 12.59
C SER A 37 -1.44 7.50 12.78
N THR A 38 -1.54 8.61 13.53
CA THR A 38 -2.78 9.37 13.67
C THR A 38 -2.53 10.87 13.70
N ASN A 39 -3.50 11.64 13.21
CA ASN A 39 -3.56 13.10 13.38
C ASN A 39 -3.47 13.54 14.85
N SER A 40 -4.06 12.77 15.77
CA SER A 40 -3.99 13.07 17.21
C SER A 40 -2.56 12.98 17.76
N ALA A 41 -1.76 12.02 17.30
CA ALA A 41 -0.35 11.91 17.69
C ALA A 41 0.48 13.10 17.18
N VAL A 42 0.18 13.60 15.96
CA VAL A 42 0.81 14.82 15.44
C VAL A 42 0.44 16.04 16.28
N ALA A 43 -0.82 16.16 16.70
CA ALA A 43 -1.25 17.27 17.55
C ALA A 43 -0.55 17.27 18.92
N VAL A 44 -0.34 16.10 19.52
CA VAL A 44 0.44 15.94 20.77
C VAL A 44 1.89 16.37 20.54
N PHE A 45 2.54 15.84 19.49
CA PHE A 45 3.91 16.23 19.13
C PHE A 45 4.04 17.73 18.90
N ALA A 46 3.09 18.34 18.17
CA ALA A 46 3.08 19.76 17.92
C ALA A 46 2.97 20.57 19.22
N ALA A 47 2.09 20.17 20.14
CA ALA A 47 1.93 20.83 21.42
C ALA A 47 3.19 20.74 22.30
N GLU A 48 3.80 19.55 22.39
CA GLU A 48 5.05 19.33 23.15
C GLU A 48 6.21 20.19 22.65
N HIS A 49 6.25 20.47 21.34
CA HIS A 49 7.31 21.25 20.70
C HIS A 49 6.91 22.70 20.37
N SER A 50 5.74 23.16 20.83
CA SER A 50 5.22 24.51 20.54
C SER A 50 5.15 24.84 19.04
N LEU A 51 4.75 23.86 18.23
CA LEU A 51 4.61 23.95 16.78
C LEU A 51 3.14 24.14 16.37
N THR A 52 2.92 24.70 15.19
CA THR A 52 1.61 24.71 14.52
C THR A 52 1.48 23.50 13.62
N THR A 53 0.27 22.94 13.53
CA THR A 53 -0.05 21.88 12.57
C THR A 53 -0.54 22.47 11.25
N THR A 54 -0.26 21.76 10.16
CA THR A 54 -0.79 22.03 8.82
C THR A 54 -1.59 20.82 8.35
N SER A 55 -2.73 21.06 7.70
CA SER A 55 -3.54 20.01 7.07
C SER A 55 -3.35 20.05 5.56
N ASP A 56 -3.17 18.88 4.95
CA ASP A 56 -3.23 18.76 3.49
C ASP A 56 -4.68 18.65 2.99
N ALA A 57 -4.85 18.44 1.68
CA ALA A 57 -6.16 18.34 1.02
C ALA A 57 -6.96 17.09 1.44
N GLU A 58 -6.29 16.07 1.98
CA GLU A 58 -6.91 14.84 2.47
C GLU A 58 -7.25 14.93 3.96
N GLY A 59 -6.87 16.02 4.63
CA GLY A 59 -7.08 16.21 6.07
C GLY A 59 -5.96 15.64 6.95
N ASN A 60 -4.89 15.12 6.34
CA ASN A 60 -3.76 14.58 7.08
C ASN A 60 -2.98 15.74 7.72
N LEU A 61 -2.59 15.56 8.98
CA LEU A 61 -1.88 16.58 9.73
C LEU A 61 -0.37 16.38 9.65
N SER A 62 0.35 17.49 9.53
CA SER A 62 1.79 17.52 9.75
C SER A 62 2.21 18.66 10.68
N ALA A 63 3.36 18.47 11.34
CA ALA A 63 4.03 19.49 12.12
C ALA A 63 5.54 19.37 11.87
N VAL A 64 6.22 20.50 11.67
CA VAL A 64 7.61 20.52 11.25
C VAL A 64 8.48 21.14 12.33
N LEU A 65 9.42 20.36 12.87
CA LEU A 65 10.52 20.85 13.69
C LEU A 65 11.72 21.16 12.79
N THR A 66 12.35 22.31 12.94
CA THR A 66 13.45 22.75 12.06
C THR A 66 14.78 22.87 12.79
N PHE A 67 15.87 22.53 12.09
CA PHE A 67 17.25 22.68 12.54
C PHE A 67 18.07 23.29 11.40
N GLY A 68 18.06 24.62 11.29
CA GLY A 68 18.55 25.30 10.09
C GLY A 68 17.72 24.88 8.87
N PRO A 69 18.35 24.42 7.75
CA PRO A 69 17.61 23.93 6.59
C PRO A 69 17.04 22.51 6.78
N LEU A 70 17.43 21.79 7.85
CA LEU A 70 16.95 20.44 8.11
C LEU A 70 15.53 20.49 8.68
N SER A 71 14.63 19.65 8.16
CA SER A 71 13.28 19.49 8.70
C SER A 71 13.08 18.09 9.28
N TYR A 72 12.45 18.03 10.45
CA TYR A 72 11.92 16.81 11.04
C TYR A 72 10.40 16.92 11.06
N GLU A 73 9.78 16.29 10.07
CA GLU A 73 8.35 16.40 9.80
C GLU A 73 7.62 15.23 10.45
N ALA A 74 6.84 15.53 11.50
CA ALA A 74 5.84 14.62 12.02
C ALA A 74 4.63 14.64 11.09
N TYR A 75 4.23 13.49 10.58
CA TYR A 75 3.12 13.37 9.64
C TYR A 75 2.17 12.28 10.10
N GLY A 76 0.87 12.55 10.06
CA GLY A 76 -0.15 11.61 10.48
C GLY A 76 -1.38 11.67 9.62
N TYR A 77 -2.19 10.62 9.75
CA TYR A 77 -3.27 10.34 8.81
C TYR A 77 -4.63 10.53 9.48
N VAL A 78 -5.62 10.88 8.67
CA VAL A 78 -7.04 10.85 9.06
C VAL A 78 -7.45 9.41 9.36
N ASP A 79 -7.16 8.49 8.45
CA ASP A 79 -7.35 7.05 8.61
C ASP A 79 -6.10 6.30 8.13
N PHE A 80 -5.27 5.90 9.07
CA PHE A 80 -4.03 5.17 8.76
C PHE A 80 -4.28 3.74 8.32
N GLU A 81 -5.31 3.09 8.84
CA GLU A 81 -5.62 1.71 8.46
C GLU A 81 -6.14 1.65 7.03
N GLU A 82 -7.01 2.59 6.64
CA GLU A 82 -7.44 2.74 5.25
C GLU A 82 -6.25 3.06 4.32
N HIS A 83 -5.38 3.99 4.72
CA HIS A 83 -4.17 4.31 3.95
C HIS A 83 -3.27 3.08 3.76
N ARG A 84 -3.05 2.30 4.83
CA ARG A 84 -2.28 1.06 4.81
C ARG A 84 -2.91 0.01 3.90
N ALA A 85 -4.21 -0.22 4.02
CA ALA A 85 -4.94 -1.16 3.18
C ALA A 85 -4.85 -0.78 1.68
N ALA A 86 -4.99 0.51 1.36
CA ALA A 86 -4.87 1.00 -0.01
C ALA A 86 -3.44 0.80 -0.56
N LEU A 87 -2.40 1.07 0.25
CA LEU A 87 -1.01 0.86 -0.13
C LEU A 87 -0.70 -0.63 -0.34
N GLU A 88 -1.21 -1.50 0.52
CA GLU A 88 -1.05 -2.94 0.41
C GLU A 88 -1.73 -3.51 -0.83
N GLU A 89 -2.97 -3.09 -1.12
CA GLU A 89 -3.69 -3.44 -2.34
C GLU A 89 -2.92 -2.99 -3.59
N LYS A 90 -2.39 -1.76 -3.58
CA LYS A 90 -1.54 -1.26 -4.68
C LYS A 90 -0.28 -2.12 -4.86
N ASN A 91 0.45 -2.38 -3.78
CA ASN A 91 1.66 -3.19 -3.82
C ASN A 91 1.37 -4.62 -4.32
N ALA A 92 0.25 -5.21 -3.90
CA ALA A 92 -0.19 -6.51 -4.37
C ALA A 92 -0.47 -6.50 -5.88
N ARG A 93 -1.15 -5.48 -6.40
CA ARG A 93 -1.43 -5.31 -7.83
C ARG A 93 -0.15 -5.11 -8.64
N ASP A 94 0.75 -4.25 -8.18
CA ASP A 94 2.03 -3.99 -8.84
C ASP A 94 2.89 -5.26 -8.90
N TRP A 95 2.93 -6.03 -7.81
CA TRP A 95 3.62 -7.32 -7.77
C TRP A 95 2.96 -8.34 -8.72
N ALA A 96 1.63 -8.44 -8.71
CA ALA A 96 0.92 -9.36 -9.60
C ALA A 96 1.21 -9.04 -11.08
N ALA A 97 1.09 -7.76 -11.47
CA ALA A 97 1.37 -7.30 -12.81
C ALA A 97 2.81 -7.62 -13.25
N LYS A 98 3.79 -7.37 -12.37
CA LYS A 98 5.21 -7.68 -12.63
C LYS A 98 5.47 -9.17 -12.90
N ASN A 99 4.63 -10.05 -12.37
CA ASN A 99 4.75 -11.50 -12.51
C ASN A 99 3.76 -12.09 -13.52
N GLY A 100 3.03 -11.26 -14.28
CA GLY A 100 2.00 -11.74 -15.21
C GLY A 100 0.84 -12.45 -14.52
N LEU A 101 0.59 -12.15 -13.24
CA LEU A 101 -0.50 -12.69 -12.44
C LEU A 101 -1.66 -11.69 -12.43
N ARG A 102 -2.89 -12.21 -12.31
CA ARG A 102 -4.11 -11.41 -12.16
C ARG A 102 -4.70 -11.62 -10.77
N ILE A 103 -4.95 -10.54 -10.04
CA ILE A 103 -5.74 -10.58 -8.81
C ILE A 103 -7.20 -10.76 -9.19
N THR A 104 -7.84 -11.74 -8.58
CA THR A 104 -9.21 -12.17 -8.86
C THR A 104 -9.98 -12.29 -7.55
N THR A 105 -11.30 -12.19 -7.60
CA THR A 105 -12.15 -12.51 -6.45
C THR A 105 -12.02 -14.00 -6.11
N GLY A 106 -11.96 -14.34 -4.82
CA GLY A 106 -11.96 -15.73 -4.34
C GLY A 106 -13.29 -16.48 -4.58
N THR A 107 -14.22 -15.88 -5.33
CA THR A 107 -15.55 -16.41 -5.63
C THR A 107 -15.84 -16.36 -7.13
N CYS A 108 -16.72 -17.25 -7.59
CA CYS A 108 -17.21 -17.30 -8.96
C CYS A 108 -18.09 -16.07 -9.28
N ALA A 109 -17.77 -15.34 -10.35
CA ALA A 109 -18.49 -14.15 -10.76
C ALA A 109 -19.96 -14.43 -11.15
N ARG A 110 -20.29 -15.64 -11.61
CA ARG A 110 -21.66 -16.06 -11.98
C ARG A 110 -22.50 -16.50 -10.77
N CYS A 111 -22.03 -17.47 -9.99
CA CYS A 111 -22.82 -18.07 -8.91
C CYS A 111 -22.48 -17.53 -7.51
N LYS A 112 -21.48 -16.65 -7.40
CA LYS A 112 -20.98 -16.02 -6.16
C LYS A 112 -20.44 -16.99 -5.09
N ARG A 113 -20.36 -18.29 -5.40
CA ARG A 113 -19.79 -19.29 -4.50
C ARG A 113 -18.28 -19.14 -4.41
N PRO A 114 -17.67 -19.30 -3.22
CA PRO A 114 -16.22 -19.41 -3.08
C PRO A 114 -15.66 -20.54 -3.95
N PHE A 115 -14.47 -20.32 -4.49
CA PHE A 115 -13.72 -21.40 -5.13
C PHE A 115 -13.22 -22.37 -4.07
N ASP A 116 -13.40 -23.66 -4.31
CA ASP A 116 -12.83 -24.71 -3.48
C ASP A 116 -11.58 -25.27 -4.16
N ALA A 117 -10.40 -24.75 -3.81
CA ALA A 117 -9.13 -25.26 -4.32
C ALA A 117 -8.81 -26.69 -3.82
N SER A 118 -9.56 -27.19 -2.85
CA SER A 118 -9.48 -28.57 -2.35
C SER A 118 -10.52 -29.50 -2.98
N ASP A 119 -11.31 -29.02 -3.95
CA ASP A 119 -12.20 -29.82 -4.79
C ASP A 119 -11.38 -30.79 -5.66
N THR A 120 -10.94 -31.85 -5.00
CA THR A 120 -10.30 -33.04 -5.59
C THR A 120 -11.33 -34.00 -6.15
N ARG A 121 -12.63 -33.77 -5.87
CA ARG A 121 -13.75 -34.57 -6.36
C ARG A 121 -14.15 -34.18 -7.78
N TRP A 122 -13.62 -33.06 -8.27
CA TRP A 122 -13.96 -32.48 -9.57
C TRP A 122 -15.46 -32.19 -9.70
N ASP A 123 -16.13 -31.84 -8.59
CA ASP A 123 -17.56 -31.54 -8.59
C ASP A 123 -17.89 -30.14 -9.17
N GLY A 124 -16.84 -29.44 -9.61
CA GLY A 124 -16.90 -28.26 -10.46
C GLY A 124 -16.98 -26.96 -9.66
N HIS A 125 -16.60 -27.04 -8.39
CA HIS A 125 -16.53 -25.92 -7.45
C HIS A 125 -15.17 -25.21 -7.48
N ASP A 126 -14.12 -25.85 -8.00
CA ASP A 126 -12.85 -25.16 -8.31
C ASP A 126 -12.98 -24.20 -9.52
N ARG A 127 -12.02 -23.30 -9.63
CA ARG A 127 -11.90 -22.31 -10.70
C ARG A 127 -11.63 -22.96 -12.05
N TYR A 128 -12.31 -22.47 -13.08
CA TYR A 128 -11.97 -22.84 -14.46
C TYR A 128 -10.75 -22.03 -14.93
N LYS A 129 -9.57 -22.66 -14.94
CA LYS A 129 -8.30 -22.04 -15.35
C LYS A 129 -8.05 -20.72 -14.56
N GLN A 130 -7.66 -19.65 -15.26
CA GLN A 130 -7.46 -18.31 -14.68
C GLN A 130 -8.68 -17.39 -14.89
N THR A 131 -9.87 -17.96 -15.09
CA THR A 131 -11.09 -17.18 -15.30
C THR A 131 -11.75 -16.80 -13.97
N ASP A 132 -12.69 -15.86 -14.03
CA ASP A 132 -13.50 -15.46 -12.87
C ASP A 132 -14.67 -16.44 -12.61
N TYR A 133 -14.72 -17.62 -13.25
CA TYR A 133 -15.84 -18.55 -13.19
C TYR A 133 -15.43 -19.94 -12.66
N CYS A 134 -16.36 -20.63 -11.98
CA CYS A 134 -16.14 -22.03 -11.56
C CYS A 134 -16.41 -22.98 -12.73
N ARG A 135 -15.80 -24.17 -12.69
CA ARG A 135 -15.91 -25.18 -13.75
C ARG A 135 -17.36 -25.55 -14.06
N ASN A 136 -18.19 -25.83 -13.06
CA ASN A 136 -19.60 -26.17 -13.25
C ASN A 136 -20.38 -25.06 -13.99
N CYS A 137 -20.08 -23.78 -13.71
CA CYS A 137 -20.73 -22.67 -14.39
C CYS A 137 -20.30 -22.54 -15.86
N VAL A 138 -19.06 -22.87 -16.18
CA VAL A 138 -18.52 -22.90 -17.55
C VAL A 138 -19.08 -24.12 -18.30
N ASP A 139 -19.09 -25.30 -17.69
CA ASP A 139 -19.63 -26.52 -18.30
C ASP A 139 -21.10 -26.34 -18.66
N ARG A 140 -21.93 -25.85 -17.72
CA ARG A 140 -23.34 -25.51 -18.00
C ARG A 140 -23.53 -24.45 -19.09
N CYS A 141 -22.53 -23.62 -19.33
CA CYS A 141 -22.57 -22.64 -20.42
C CYS A 141 -22.37 -23.35 -21.77
N HIS A 142 -21.36 -24.23 -21.85
CA HIS A 142 -21.05 -25.00 -23.05
C HIS A 142 -22.11 -26.08 -23.37
N ASP A 143 -22.76 -26.64 -22.36
CA ASP A 143 -23.83 -27.63 -22.51
C ASP A 143 -25.18 -27.01 -22.94
N SER A 144 -25.27 -25.68 -23.08
CA SER A 144 -26.50 -25.05 -23.55
C SER A 144 -26.65 -25.23 -25.06
N GLU A 145 -27.66 -25.99 -25.50
CA GLU A 145 -27.94 -26.26 -26.93
C GLU A 145 -28.57 -25.05 -27.68
N ILE A 146 -28.47 -23.85 -27.12
CA ILE A 146 -29.08 -22.64 -27.70
C ILE A 146 -28.05 -21.99 -28.64
N ALA A 147 -28.37 -21.99 -29.94
CA ALA A 147 -27.49 -21.46 -31.01
C ALA A 147 -27.02 -20.01 -30.78
N ASP A 148 -27.79 -19.20 -30.03
CA ASP A 148 -27.49 -17.81 -29.67
C ASP A 148 -27.33 -17.59 -28.15
N HIS A 149 -26.79 -18.57 -27.42
CA HIS A 149 -26.63 -18.43 -25.97
C HIS A 149 -25.76 -17.22 -25.59
N ARG A 150 -26.36 -16.24 -24.90
CA ARG A 150 -25.66 -15.10 -24.31
C ARG A 150 -25.75 -15.18 -22.79
N CYS A 151 -24.59 -15.26 -22.14
CA CYS A 151 -24.49 -15.10 -20.70
C CYS A 151 -23.21 -14.37 -20.32
N VAL A 152 -23.06 -14.05 -19.04
CA VAL A 152 -21.88 -13.37 -18.49
C VAL A 152 -20.55 -14.09 -18.79
N ILE A 153 -20.58 -15.40 -19.06
CA ILE A 153 -19.40 -16.20 -19.39
C ILE A 153 -19.01 -16.08 -20.87
N CYS A 154 -19.99 -15.97 -21.78
CA CYS A 154 -19.76 -15.78 -23.22
C CYS A 154 -19.62 -14.31 -23.65
N ALA A 155 -19.89 -13.38 -22.74
CA ALA A 155 -19.89 -11.94 -22.98
C ALA A 155 -18.48 -11.35 -23.03
#